data_AF-A0ABC8RHX2-F1
#
_entry.id   AF-A0ABC8RHX2-F1
#
_cell.length_a   1.000
_cell.length_b   1.000
_cell.length_c   1.000
_cell.angle_alpha   90.00
_cell.angle_beta   90.00
_cell.angle_gamma   90.00
#
_symmetry.space_group_name_H-M   'P 1'
#
loop_
_entity.id
_entity.type
_entity.pdbx_description
1 polymer ?
#
loop_
_entity_poly.entity_id
_entity_poly.type
_entity_poly.pdbx_seq_one_letter_code
_entity_poly.pdbx_strand_id
1 'polypeptide(L)'
;MYFNKGNFYDFTSLVRELDVPGEIYERKTYPFEFSTVEMPYETYNGVNVRLRYVLKVTISRGYAGSIVEYLDFVVRNYTPPPPINNSIKVSSFTFNSAYTCMACRRY
;
A
#
# COMPACT_ATOMS: atom_id res chain seq x y z
N MET A 1 11.52 -2.69 -11.47
CA MET A 1 11.30 -1.58 -12.43
C MET A 1 10.29 -0.63 -11.78
N TYR A 2 10.76 0.41 -11.06
CA TYR A 2 9.89 1.45 -10.49
C TYR A 2 9.78 2.58 -11.50
N PHE A 3 8.90 2.41 -12.49
CA PHE A 3 8.62 3.47 -13.46
C PHE A 3 7.86 4.58 -12.73
N ASN A 4 8.49 5.75 -12.61
CA ASN A 4 8.01 6.98 -11.95
C ASN A 4 8.20 7.04 -10.42
N LYS A 5 9.46 7.04 -9.95
CA LYS A 5 9.84 7.36 -8.55
C LYS A 5 9.34 8.71 -8.01
N GLY A 6 8.82 9.61 -8.87
CA GLY A 6 8.37 10.95 -8.49
C GLY A 6 6.86 11.18 -8.59
N ASN A 7 6.07 10.20 -9.00
CA ASN A 7 4.63 10.37 -9.14
C ASN A 7 3.90 9.56 -8.06
N PHE A 8 3.70 10.19 -6.91
CA PHE A 8 2.87 9.64 -5.84
C PHE A 8 1.41 9.99 -6.15
N TYR A 9 0.53 8.99 -6.09
CA TYR A 9 -0.90 9.20 -6.22
C TYR A 9 -1.54 9.06 -4.84
N ASP A 10 -2.03 10.18 -4.30
CA ASP A 10 -2.73 10.21 -3.02
C ASP A 10 -4.19 9.81 -3.26
N PHE A 11 -4.55 8.58 -2.89
CA PHE A 11 -5.91 8.07 -3.04
C PHE A 11 -6.86 8.52 -1.92
N THR A 12 -6.32 8.81 -0.73
CA THR A 12 -7.05 9.40 0.40
C THR A 12 -6.10 10.30 1.17
N SER A 13 -6.57 11.48 1.57
CA SER A 13 -5.80 12.44 2.35
C SER A 13 -6.72 13.15 3.34
N LEU A 14 -6.41 13.01 4.62
CA LEU A 14 -7.12 13.65 5.71
C LEU A 14 -6.13 14.56 6.44
N VAL A 15 -6.49 15.84 6.56
CA VAL A 15 -5.65 16.84 7.22
C VAL A 15 -6.39 17.34 8.45
N ARG A 16 -5.69 17.37 9.59
CA ARG A 16 -6.19 17.94 10.83
C ARG A 16 -5.18 18.93 11.38
N GLU A 17 -5.65 20.14 11.63
CA GLU A 17 -4.86 21.17 12.32
C GLU A 17 -4.80 20.83 13.83
N LEU A 18 -3.59 20.80 14.37
CA LEU A 18 -3.34 20.42 15.78
C LEU A 18 -3.19 21.64 16.69
N ASP A 19 -2.64 22.73 16.18
CA ASP A 19 -2.46 23.98 16.90
C ASP A 19 -2.43 25.15 15.90
N VAL A 20 -2.72 26.35 16.40
CA VAL A 20 -2.56 27.59 15.65
C VAL A 20 -1.07 27.97 15.56
N PRO A 21 -0.67 28.81 14.58
CA PRO A 21 0.70 29.31 14.51
C PRO A 21 1.11 30.00 15.81
N GLY A 22 2.19 29.53 16.43
CA GLY A 22 2.65 30.01 17.72
C GLY A 22 4.01 29.45 18.10
N GLU A 23 4.41 29.68 19.34
CA GLU A 23 5.71 29.27 19.87
C GLU A 23 5.55 28.03 20.75
N ILE A 24 6.43 27.05 20.53
CA ILE A 24 6.48 25.81 21.32
C ILE A 24 7.72 25.88 22.20
N TYR A 25 7.53 26.23 23.47
CA TYR A 25 8.59 26.36 24.46
C TYR A 25 8.94 25.02 25.13
N GLU A 26 7.94 24.20 25.40
CA GLU A 26 8.08 22.93 26.13
C GLU A 26 7.55 21.74 25.32
N ARG A 27 7.84 20.53 25.80
CA ARG A 27 7.32 19.30 25.22
C ARG A 27 5.79 19.25 25.38
N LYS A 28 5.08 19.59 24.32
CA LYS A 28 3.62 19.51 24.23
C LYS A 28 3.20 18.26 23.45
N THR A 29 2.11 17.64 23.91
CA THR A 29 1.50 16.48 23.24
C THR A 29 0.17 16.92 22.64
N TYR A 30 -0.05 16.63 21.37
CA TYR A 30 -1.24 17.01 20.63
C TYR A 30 -2.09 15.77 20.35
N PRO A 31 -3.27 15.61 20.98
CA PRO A 31 -4.18 14.53 20.64
C PRO A 31 -4.77 14.78 19.24
N PHE A 32 -4.87 13.72 18.45
CA PHE A 32 -5.49 13.76 17.13
C PHE A 32 -6.39 12.54 16.96
N GLU A 33 -7.48 12.72 16.23
CA GLU A 33 -8.40 11.65 15.90
C GLU A 33 -8.96 11.88 14.49
N PHE A 34 -9.06 10.80 13.73
CA PHE A 34 -9.71 10.80 12.43
C PHE A 34 -10.88 9.81 12.49
N SER A 35 -12.12 10.32 12.49
CA SER A 35 -13.33 9.50 12.67
C SER A 35 -13.82 8.83 11.39
N THR A 36 -13.51 9.39 10.23
CA THR A 36 -14.00 8.92 8.92
C THR A 36 -12.87 8.48 8.02
N VAL A 37 -11.96 7.64 8.53
CA VAL A 37 -10.85 7.11 7.71
C VAL A 37 -11.35 5.94 6.86
N GLU A 38 -11.56 6.20 5.57
CA GLU A 38 -11.82 5.14 4.60
C GLU A 38 -10.49 4.43 4.26
N MET A 39 -10.37 3.16 4.66
CA MET A 39 -9.24 2.30 4.32
C MET A 39 -9.69 1.12 3.45
N PRO A 40 -10.11 1.37 2.19
CA PRO A 40 -10.71 0.33 1.34
C PRO A 40 -9.70 -0.73 0.88
N TYR A 41 -8.42 -0.38 0.81
CA TYR A 41 -7.38 -1.25 0.25
C TYR A 41 -6.40 -1.75 1.32
N GLU A 42 -5.93 -2.98 1.18
CA GLU A 42 -4.85 -3.49 2.03
C GLU A 42 -3.49 -2.90 1.65
N THR A 43 -2.60 -2.76 2.64
CA THR A 43 -1.21 -2.38 2.38
C THR A 43 -0.55 -3.43 1.49
N TYR A 44 0.08 -2.99 0.41
CA TYR A 44 0.66 -3.89 -0.59
C TYR A 44 2.08 -3.44 -0.95
N ASN A 45 3.02 -4.40 -0.93
CA ASN A 45 4.40 -4.17 -1.34
C ASN A 45 4.75 -5.09 -2.50
N GLY A 46 4.51 -4.62 -3.72
CA GLY A 46 4.80 -5.35 -4.95
C GLY A 46 6.06 -4.87 -5.68
N VAL A 47 6.41 -5.58 -6.75
CA VAL A 47 7.60 -5.29 -7.59
C VAL A 47 7.44 -4.00 -8.39
N ASN A 48 6.21 -3.70 -8.84
CA ASN A 48 5.91 -2.56 -9.71
C ASN A 48 5.03 -1.50 -9.02
N VAL A 49 4.30 -1.86 -7.96
CA VAL A 49 3.34 -1.00 -7.27
C VAL A 49 3.49 -1.18 -5.76
N ARG A 50 3.48 -0.06 -5.03
CA ARG A 50 3.49 -0.03 -3.57
C ARG A 50 2.31 0.82 -3.08
N LEU A 51 1.41 0.19 -2.33
CA LEU A 51 0.31 0.86 -1.64
C LEU A 51 0.67 0.95 -0.16
N ARG A 52 0.75 2.18 0.36
CA ARG A 52 1.14 2.45 1.74
C ARG A 52 0.23 3.50 2.36
N TYR A 53 -0.11 3.29 3.63
CA TYR A 53 -0.73 4.30 4.47
C TYR A 53 0.34 4.92 5.36
N VAL A 54 0.32 6.26 5.43
CA VAL A 54 1.34 7.03 6.14
C VAL A 54 0.66 8.13 6.93
N LEU A 55 1.06 8.29 8.19
CA LEU A 55 0.73 9.44 9.00
C LEU A 55 1.85 10.47 8.85
N LYS A 56 1.52 11.62 8.26
CA LYS A 56 2.46 12.72 8.02
C LYS A 56 2.20 13.84 9.03
N VAL A 57 3.17 14.09 9.91
CA VAL A 57 3.16 15.26 10.79
C VAL A 57 4.04 16.33 10.17
N THR A 58 3.53 17.55 10.05
CA THR A 58 4.28 18.69 9.50
C THR A 58 4.26 19.84 10.49
N ILE A 59 5.44 20.28 10.91
CA ILE A 59 5.64 21.47 11.74
C ILE A 59 6.21 22.56 10.84
N SER A 60 5.37 23.51 10.46
CA SER A 60 5.79 24.68 9.67
C SER A 60 6.61 25.64 10.53
N ARG A 61 7.85 25.93 10.12
CA ARG A 61 8.73 26.92 10.76
C ARG A 61 9.14 27.97 9.74
N GLY A 62 9.18 29.24 10.13
CA GLY A 62 9.50 30.35 9.23
C GLY A 62 10.98 30.47 8.85
N TYR A 63 11.89 29.94 9.65
CA TYR A 63 13.33 30.25 9.57
C TYR A 63 14.23 29.09 9.13
N ALA A 64 13.76 27.84 9.17
CA ALA A 64 14.61 26.65 8.94
C ALA A 64 13.93 25.54 8.11
N GLY A 65 12.89 25.88 7.35
CA GLY A 65 12.07 24.91 6.64
C GLY A 65 11.10 24.15 7.55
N SER A 66 10.08 23.55 6.96
CA SER A 66 9.11 22.72 7.68
C SER A 66 9.75 21.38 8.08
N ILE A 67 9.58 20.98 9.34
CA ILE A 67 9.92 19.62 9.77
C ILE A 67 8.78 18.70 9.39
N VAL A 68 9.08 17.61 8.68
CA VAL A 68 8.10 16.62 8.28
C VAL A 68 8.53 15.26 8.79
N GLU A 69 7.67 14.61 9.56
CA GLU A 69 7.87 13.26 10.07
C GLU A 69 6.80 12.34 9.50
N TYR A 70 7.23 11.13 9.11
CA TYR A 70 6.37 10.13 8.47
C TYR A 70 6.34 8.87 9.33
N LEU A 71 5.14 8.39 9.64
CA LEU A 71 4.92 7.13 10.34
C LEU A 71 4.11 6.18 9.43
N ASP A 72 4.74 5.09 9.02
CA ASP A 72 4.11 4.06 8.19
C ASP A 72 3.28 3.10 9.06
N PHE A 73 2.11 2.69 8.57
CA PHE A 73 1.32 1.63 9.21
C PHE A 73 0.70 0.68 8.18
N VAL A 74 0.26 -0.49 8.66
CA VAL A 74 -0.25 -1.58 7.83
C VAL A 74 -1.76 -1.72 8.02
N VAL A 75 -2.48 -1.74 6.92
CA VAL A 75 -3.92 -2.03 6.88
C VAL A 75 -4.13 -3.42 6.30
N ARG A 76 -4.96 -4.21 6.98
CA ARG A 76 -5.40 -5.54 6.55
C ARG A 76 -6.92 -5.60 6.59
N ASN A 77 -7.53 -6.02 5.50
CA ASN A 77 -8.94 -6.26 5.32
C ASN A 77 -9.20 -7.77 5.45
N TYR A 78 -9.66 -8.20 6.62
CA TYR A 78 -9.96 -9.60 6.84
C TYR A 78 -11.28 -9.97 6.15
N THR A 79 -11.19 -10.81 5.12
CA THR A 79 -12.36 -11.45 4.51
C THR A 79 -12.48 -12.88 5.05
N PRO A 80 -13.62 -13.28 5.63
CA PRO A 80 -13.81 -14.65 6.09
C PRO A 80 -13.76 -15.62 4.90
N PRO A 81 -13.22 -16.84 5.10
CA PRO A 81 -13.20 -17.84 4.05
C PRO A 81 -14.65 -18.17 3.63
N PRO A 82 -14.90 -18.41 2.33
CA PRO A 82 -16.22 -18.77 1.87
C PRO A 82 -16.67 -20.09 2.52
N PRO A 83 -17.94 -20.22 2.94
CA PRO A 83 -18.44 -21.38 3.67
C PRO A 83 -18.52 -22.66 2.82
N ILE A 84 -18.44 -22.55 1.50
CA ILE A 84 -18.60 -23.67 0.57
C ILE A 84 -17.25 -23.93 -0.13
N ASN A 85 -16.57 -24.98 0.30
CA ASN A 85 -15.36 -25.49 -0.35
C ASN A 85 -15.73 -26.46 -1.47
N ASN A 86 -16.28 -25.94 -2.57
CA ASN A 86 -16.45 -26.76 -3.77
C ASN A 86 -15.06 -27.19 -4.26
N SER A 87 -14.89 -28.48 -4.55
CA SER A 87 -13.62 -28.99 -5.07
C SER A 87 -13.31 -28.30 -6.40
N ILE A 88 -12.25 -27.50 -6.42
CA ILE A 88 -11.79 -26.83 -7.63
C ILE A 88 -11.16 -27.90 -8.51
N LYS A 89 -11.92 -28.42 -9.48
CA LYS A 89 -11.39 -29.28 -10.53
C LYS A 89 -10.66 -28.40 -11.55
N VAL A 90 -9.35 -28.28 -11.40
CA VAL A 90 -8.49 -27.68 -12.43
C VAL A 90 -8.24 -28.76 -13.49
N SER A 91 -9.08 -28.81 -14.52
CA SER A 91 -8.77 -29.63 -15.69
C SER A 91 -7.64 -28.96 -16.46
N SER A 92 -6.43 -29.50 -16.35
CA SER A 92 -5.34 -29.17 -17.26
C SER A 92 -5.76 -29.62 -18.67
N PHE A 93 -6.16 -28.67 -19.51
CA PHE A 93 -6.27 -28.91 -20.93
C PHE A 93 -4.86 -29.13 -21.48
N THR A 94 -4.46 -30.38 -21.65
CA THR A 94 -3.29 -30.72 -22.45
C THR A 94 -3.60 -30.27 -23.87
N PHE A 95 -3.01 -29.15 -24.29
CA PHE A 95 -2.98 -28.80 -25.71
C PHE A 95 -2.22 -29.92 -26.40
N ASN A 96 -2.96 -30.80 -27.08
CA ASN A 96 -2.40 -31.81 -27.94
C ASN A 96 -1.90 -31.08 -29.20
N SER A 97 -0.77 -30.36 -29.07
CA SER A 97 0.00 -29.94 -30.24
C SER A 97 0.72 -31.18 -30.71
N ALA A 98 0.07 -31.91 -31.61
CA ALA A 98 0.61 -33.01 -32.37
C ALA A 98 1.67 -32.52 -33.39
N TYR A 99 2.64 -31.71 -32.96
CA TYR A 99 3.86 -31.27 -33.67
C TYR A 99 4.75 -30.75 -32.52
N THR A 100 5.89 -31.31 -32.11
CA THR A 100 7.11 -31.74 -32.82
C THR A 100 7.93 -32.41 -31.70
N CYS A 101 8.42 -33.64 -31.79
CA CYS A 101 9.78 -33.90 -32.25
C CYS A 101 9.92 -35.41 -32.47
N MET A 102 9.70 -35.82 -33.71
CA MET A 102 10.15 -37.11 -34.21
C MET A 102 11.66 -36.98 -34.46
N ALA A 103 12.46 -37.15 -33.42
CA ALA A 103 13.91 -37.35 -33.53
C ALA A 103 14.32 -38.57 -32.72
N CYS A 104 13.84 -39.72 -33.18
CA CYS A 104 14.57 -40.97 -32.96
C CYS A 104 15.87 -40.85 -33.75
N ARG A 105 17.00 -40.70 -33.06
CA ARG A 105 18.26 -41.25 -33.57
C ARG A 105 19.09 -41.75 -32.39
N ARG A 106 18.99 -43.07 -32.18
CA ARG A 106 20.02 -43.89 -31.54
C ARG A 106 21.38 -43.55 -32.17
N TYR A 107 22.36 -43.21 -31.35
CA TYR A 107 23.52 -44.05 -31.03
C TYR A 107 24.13 -43.55 -29.72
#